data_AF-A0A6S6M3N1-F1
#
_entry.id   AF-A0A6S6M3N1-F1
#
_cell.length_a   1.000
_cell.length_b   1.000
_cell.length_c   1.000
_cell.angle_alpha   90.00
_cell.angle_beta   90.00
_cell.angle_gamma   90.00
#
_symmetry.space_group_name_H-M   'P 1'
#
loop_
_entity.id
_entity.type
_entity.pdbx_description
1 polymer ?
#
loop_
_entity_poly.entity_id
_entity_poly.type
_entity_poly.pdbx_seq_one_letter_code
_entity_poly.pdbx_strand_id
1 'polypeptide(L)'
;MALHQALVCRLNELVEQKFETVELDLRQVDHIDACGCQLLALFLEHLRRHGIMPAVCLGPEVAAEISLLGFSETFSVLPSL
;
A
#
# COMPACT_ATOMS: atom_id res chain seq x y z
N MET A 1 -7.96 -3.85 14.74
CA MET A 1 -6.85 -4.79 15.08
C MET A 1 -6.57 -5.84 14.01
N ALA A 2 -7.58 -6.36 13.27
CA ALA A 2 -7.36 -7.40 12.26
C ALA A 2 -6.47 -6.96 11.07
N LEU A 3 -6.68 -5.76 10.53
CA LEU A 3 -5.96 -5.30 9.33
C LEU A 3 -4.45 -5.12 9.57
N HIS A 4 -4.05 -4.45 10.65
CA HIS A 4 -2.64 -4.28 11.00
C HIS A 4 -1.91 -5.63 11.11
N GLN A 5 -2.50 -6.59 11.84
CA GLN A 5 -1.90 -7.92 11.98
C GLN A 5 -1.79 -8.63 10.63
N ALA A 6 -2.81 -8.54 9.77
CA ALA A 6 -2.78 -9.12 8.43
C ALA A 6 -1.68 -8.52 7.56
N LEU A 7 -1.50 -7.19 7.59
CA LEU A 7 -0.44 -6.50 6.84
C LEU A 7 0.96 -6.91 7.32
N VAL A 8 1.15 -7.06 8.63
CA VAL A 8 2.42 -7.52 9.21
C VAL A 8 2.73 -8.96 8.80
N CYS A 9 1.77 -9.87 8.92
CA CYS A 9 1.94 -11.26 8.46
C CYS A 9 2.28 -11.30 6.97
N ARG A 10 1.56 -10.52 6.16
CA ARG A 10 1.80 -10.47 4.72
C ARG A 10 3.17 -9.92 4.35
N LEU A 11 3.64 -8.88 5.04
CA LEU A 11 4.98 -8.35 4.87
C LEU A 11 6.04 -9.42 5.11
N ASN A 12 5.94 -10.15 6.23
CA ASN A 12 6.89 -11.20 6.57
C ASN A 12 6.93 -12.30 5.50
N GLU A 13 5.77 -12.75 5.01
CA GLU A 13 5.69 -13.73 3.93
C GLU A 13 6.40 -13.25 2.66
N LEU A 14 6.16 -12.00 2.25
CA LEU A 14 6.76 -11.42 1.04
C LEU A 14 8.29 -11.30 1.17
N VAL A 15 8.78 -10.93 2.36
CA VAL A 15 10.20 -10.84 2.66
C VAL A 15 10.86 -12.22 2.69
N GLU A 16 10.26 -13.20 3.36
CA GLU A 16 10.76 -14.58 3.42
C GLU A 16 10.84 -15.22 2.04
N GLN A 17 9.85 -14.94 1.19
CA GLN A 17 9.80 -15.42 -0.20
C GLN A 17 10.66 -14.60 -1.17
N LYS A 18 11.31 -13.52 -0.68
CA LYS A 18 12.22 -12.66 -1.46
C LYS A 18 11.58 -12.06 -2.71
N PHE A 19 10.36 -11.56 -2.59
CA PHE A 19 9.74 -10.81 -3.69
C PHE A 19 10.52 -9.53 -3.98
N GLU A 20 10.68 -9.22 -5.26
CA GLU A 20 11.26 -7.93 -5.69
C GLU A 20 10.17 -6.89 -5.95
N THR A 21 8.96 -7.33 -6.30
CA THR A 21 7.81 -6.47 -6.59
C THR A 21 6.54 -7.05 -5.99
N VAL A 22 5.57 -6.19 -5.67
CA VAL A 22 4.25 -6.62 -5.22
C VAL A 22 3.18 -5.68 -5.75
N GLU A 23 2.09 -6.23 -6.28
CA GLU A 23 0.92 -5.46 -6.67
C GLU A 23 -0.05 -5.36 -5.50
N LEU A 24 -0.51 -4.14 -5.20
CA LEU A 24 -1.56 -3.85 -4.24
C LEU A 24 -2.78 -3.33 -5.02
N ASP A 25 -3.72 -4.23 -5.30
CA ASP A 25 -4.96 -3.90 -5.99
C ASP A 25 -6.05 -3.45 -4.99
N LEU A 26 -6.41 -2.17 -5.04
CA LEU A 26 -7.45 -1.54 -4.24
C LEU A 26 -8.66 -1.14 -5.10
N ARG A 27 -8.79 -1.62 -6.34
CA ARG A 27 -9.92 -1.26 -7.24
C ARG A 27 -11.28 -1.74 -6.74
N GLN A 28 -11.31 -2.76 -5.88
CA GLN A 28 -12.52 -3.31 -5.26
C GLN A 28 -12.78 -2.75 -3.85
N VAL A 29 -11.96 -1.80 -3.39
CA VAL A 29 -12.20 -1.11 -2.14
C VAL A 29 -13.12 0.07 -2.42
N ASP A 30 -14.28 0.10 -1.76
CA ASP A 30 -15.26 1.17 -1.95
C ASP A 30 -14.83 2.46 -1.24
N HIS A 31 -14.29 2.34 -0.02
CA HIS A 31 -13.87 3.47 0.81
C HIS A 31 -12.61 3.19 1.63
N ILE A 32 -11.81 4.22 1.85
CA ILE A 32 -10.67 4.24 2.76
C ILE A 32 -10.69 5.47 3.66
N ASP A 33 -10.53 5.26 4.96
CA ASP A 33 -10.39 6.33 5.93
C ASP A 33 -8.92 6.70 6.19
N ALA A 34 -8.72 7.75 7.00
CA ALA A 34 -7.38 8.21 7.37
C ALA A 34 -6.54 7.10 8.04
N CYS A 35 -7.16 6.25 8.87
CA CYS A 35 -6.47 5.18 9.57
C CYS A 35 -6.04 4.05 8.60
N GLY A 36 -6.90 3.71 7.65
CA GLY A 36 -6.60 2.78 6.56
C GLY A 36 -5.44 3.29 5.71
N CYS A 37 -5.48 4.57 5.30
CA CYS A 37 -4.40 5.22 4.57
C CYS A 37 -3.07 5.16 5.35
N GLN A 38 -3.09 5.44 6.66
CA GLN A 38 -1.90 5.36 7.51
C GLN A 38 -1.31 3.94 7.57
N LEU A 39 -2.15 2.92 7.76
CA LEU A 39 -1.69 1.54 7.81
C LEU A 39 -1.11 1.07 6.48
N LEU A 40 -1.75 1.41 5.37
CA LEU A 40 -1.24 1.10 4.04
C LEU A 40 0.04 1.88 3.72
N ALA A 41 0.13 3.16 4.11
CA ALA A 41 1.34 3.96 3.97
C ALA A 41 2.53 3.32 4.68
N LEU A 42 2.34 2.88 5.93
CA LEU A 42 3.37 2.15 6.68
C LEU A 42 3.75 0.85 5.97
N PHE A 43 2.76 0.08 5.52
CA PHE A 43 3.03 -1.16 4.79
C PHE A 43 3.85 -0.92 3.51
N LEU A 44 3.47 0.06 2.69
CA LEU A 44 4.20 0.46 1.49
C LEU A 44 5.64 0.92 1.80
N GLU A 45 5.83 1.70 2.86
CA GLU A 45 7.15 2.10 3.31
C GLU A 45 8.00 0.89 3.74
N HIS A 46 7.42 -0.04 4.50
CA HIS A 46 8.12 -1.24 4.94
C HIS A 46 8.52 -2.13 3.75
N LEU A 47 7.66 -2.32 2.75
CA LEU A 47 8.01 -3.02 1.52
C LEU A 47 9.26 -2.41 0.87
N ARG A 48 9.27 -1.08 0.68
CA ARG A 48 10.40 -0.35 0.08
C ARG A 48 11.69 -0.50 0.91
N ARG A 49 11.59 -0.45 2.24
CA ARG A 49 12.74 -0.67 3.15
C ARG A 49 13.35 -2.07 3.02
N HIS A 50 12.55 -3.05 2.61
CA HIS A 50 13.01 -4.42 2.34
C HIS A 50 13.40 -4.65 0.87
N GLY A 51 13.45 -3.59 0.05
CA GLY A 51 13.81 -3.69 -1.38
C GLY A 51 12.68 -4.21 -2.27
N ILE A 52 11.46 -4.30 -1.76
CA ILE A 52 10.27 -4.73 -2.51
C ILE A 52 9.60 -3.49 -3.10
N MET A 53 9.45 -3.43 -4.41
CA MET A 53 8.80 -2.31 -5.10
C MET A 53 7.27 -2.52 -5.14
N PRO A 54 6.47 -1.70 -4.43
CA PRO A 54 5.03 -1.79 -4.53
C PRO A 54 4.50 -1.13 -5.80
N ALA A 55 3.56 -1.79 -6.48
CA ALA A 55 2.73 -1.22 -7.53
C ALA A 55 1.28 -1.12 -7.02
N VAL A 56 0.73 0.09 -6.93
CA VAL A 56 -0.61 0.28 -6.37
C VAL A 56 -1.62 0.55 -7.47
N CYS A 57 -2.68 -0.23 -7.52
CA CYS A 57 -3.81 -0.01 -8.42
C CYS A 57 -4.99 0.54 -7.62
N LEU A 58 -5.39 1.79 -7.89
CA LEU A 58 -6.47 2.47 -7.18
C LEU A 58 -7.73 2.53 -8.04
N GLY A 59 -8.89 2.33 -7.41
CA GLY A 59 -10.17 2.80 -7.96
C GLY A 59 -10.27 4.33 -7.91
N PRO A 60 -11.12 4.97 -8.73
CA PRO A 60 -11.23 6.42 -8.79
C PRO A 60 -11.68 7.05 -7.48
N GLU A 61 -12.58 6.38 -6.74
CA GLU A 61 -13.11 6.86 -5.46
C GLU A 61 -12.02 6.86 -4.38
N VAL A 62 -11.35 5.72 -4.20
CA VAL A 62 -10.20 5.58 -3.28
C VAL A 62 -9.05 6.53 -3.64
N ALA A 63 -8.78 6.75 -4.93
CA ALA A 63 -7.77 7.72 -5.36
C ALA A 63 -8.12 9.15 -4.93
N ALA A 64 -9.40 9.53 -5.02
CA ALA A 64 -9.87 10.84 -4.55
C ALA A 64 -9.76 10.96 -3.03
N GLU A 65 -10.10 9.92 -2.28
CA GLU A 65 -10.00 9.89 -0.81
C GLU A 65 -8.54 9.97 -0.34
N ILE A 66 -7.63 9.19 -0.95
CA ILE A 66 -6.18 9.26 -0.70
C ILE A 66 -5.66 10.69 -0.93
N SER A 67 -6.10 11.33 -2.01
CA SER A 67 -5.72 12.70 -2.33
C SER A 67 -6.24 13.71 -1.30
N LEU A 68 -7.52 13.61 -0.95
CA LEU A 68 -8.16 14.46 0.05
C LEU A 68 -7.48 14.33 1.43
N LEU A 69 -7.07 13.11 1.79
CA LEU A 69 -6.40 12.80 3.06
C LEU A 69 -4.90 13.15 3.04
N GLY A 70 -4.35 13.61 1.91
CA GLY A 70 -2.96 14.05 1.81
C GLY A 70 -1.93 12.92 1.63
N PHE A 71 -2.36 11.74 1.17
CA PHE A 71 -1.49 10.57 0.99
C PHE A 71 -1.00 10.37 -0.44
N SER A 72 -1.32 11.26 -1.39
CA SER A 72 -0.99 11.11 -2.82
C SER A 72 0.45 10.69 -3.08
N GLU A 73 1.44 11.33 -2.44
CA GLU A 73 2.87 11.01 -2.65
C GLU A 73 3.27 9.64 -2.09
N THR A 74 2.57 9.12 -1.09
CA THR A 74 2.89 7.80 -0.54
C THR A 74 2.42 6.69 -1.48
N PHE A 75 1.31 6.93 -2.17
CA PHE A 75 0.67 6.01 -3.11
C PHE A 75 1.03 6.29 -4.57
N SER A 76 1.78 7.36 -4.85
CA SER A 76 2.32 7.61 -6.18
C SER A 76 3.42 6.60 -6.46
N VAL A 77 3.10 5.62 -7.30
CA VAL A 77 4.08 4.70 -7.85
C VAL A 77 4.52 5.26 -9.19
N LEU A 78 5.53 6.13 -9.17
CA LEU A 78 6.33 6.27 -10.37
C LEU A 78 7.31 5.08 -10.38
N PRO A 79 7.37 4.28 -11.45
CA PRO A 79 8.63 3.61 -11.76
C PRO A 79 9.65 4.72 -11.93
N SER A 80 10.77 4.64 -11.22
CA SER A 80 11.94 5.45 -11.53
C SER A 80 12.28 5.18 -13.00
N LEU A 81 11.97 6.13 -13.88
CA LEU A 81 12.41 6.11 -15.28
C LEU A 81 13.94 6.14 -15.37
#